data_AF-A0A2E7JBS4-F1
#
_entry.id   AF-A0A2E7JBS4-F1
#
_cell.length_a   1.000
_cell.length_b   1.000
_cell.length_c   1.000
_cell.angle_alpha   90.00
_cell.angle_beta   90.00
_cell.angle_gamma   90.00
#
_symmetry.space_group_name_H-M   'P 1'
#
loop_
_entity.id
_entity.type
_entity.pdbx_description
1 polymer ?
#
loop_
_entity_poly.entity_id
_entity_poly.type
_entity_poly.pdbx_seq_one_letter_code
_entity_poly.pdbx_strand_id
1 'polypeptide(L)'
;MHYIGPLNWSALKQLDVLSVQFDSENTFSGADPVRHVFIPVSRSHIVRFALSIHQSASGTREEVDKKVDPAPFKELVDNIVGSIQVTLSPEAQADWDEIKKNNPDAKVSETCAPLKWPADVDKDGLTILEYDPKRYA
;
A
#
# COMPACT_ATOMS: atom_id res chain seq x y z
N MET A 1 -16.65 4.27 7.03
CA MET A 1 -15.42 5.08 6.89
C MET A 1 -15.08 5.13 5.41
N HIS A 2 -14.95 6.32 4.83
CA HIS A 2 -14.72 6.46 3.39
C HIS A 2 -13.23 6.66 3.13
N TYR A 3 -12.55 5.61 2.69
CA TYR A 3 -11.15 5.67 2.28
C TYR A 3 -11.06 5.55 0.76
N ILE A 4 -10.07 6.22 0.19
CA ILE A 4 -9.66 6.00 -1.20
C ILE A 4 -8.26 5.39 -1.22
N GLY A 5 -8.08 4.37 -2.04
CA GLY A 5 -6.81 3.66 -2.20
C GLY A 5 -6.98 2.34 -2.97
N PRO A 6 -5.91 1.76 -3.53
CA PRO A 6 -4.54 2.26 -3.47
C PRO A 6 -4.30 3.48 -4.37
N LEU A 7 -3.69 4.53 -3.81
CA LEU A 7 -3.19 5.70 -4.52
C LEU A 7 -1.67 5.57 -4.70
N ASN A 8 -1.08 6.24 -5.70
CA ASN A 8 0.39 6.25 -5.91
C ASN A 8 1.03 4.85 -5.85
N TRP A 9 0.35 3.84 -6.40
CA TRP A 9 0.78 2.45 -6.40
C TRP A 9 2.17 2.30 -7.05
N SER A 10 3.09 1.61 -6.38
CA SER A 10 4.37 1.26 -6.97
C SER A 10 4.98 -0.01 -6.37
N ALA A 11 5.81 -0.68 -7.16
CA ALA A 11 6.65 -1.78 -6.70
C ALA A 11 7.94 -1.24 -6.08
N LEU A 12 8.40 -1.87 -4.99
CA LEU A 12 9.68 -1.56 -4.34
C LEU A 12 10.82 -2.37 -4.99
N LYS A 13 11.41 -1.80 -6.03
CA LYS A 13 12.45 -2.45 -6.85
C LYS A 13 13.80 -2.60 -6.13
N GLN A 14 13.99 -1.90 -5.01
CA GLN A 14 15.20 -1.99 -4.20
C GLN A 14 15.26 -3.27 -3.34
N LEU A 15 14.15 -4.02 -3.25
CA LEU A 15 14.07 -5.26 -2.49
C LEU A 15 14.07 -6.47 -3.45
N ASP A 16 14.77 -7.54 -3.06
CA ASP A 16 14.83 -8.79 -3.85
C ASP A 16 13.51 -9.58 -3.83
N VAL A 17 12.65 -9.30 -2.86
CA VAL A 17 11.30 -9.86 -2.72
C VAL A 17 10.27 -8.93 -3.34
N LEU A 18 9.28 -9.51 -4.03
CA LEU A 18 8.20 -8.75 -4.68
C LEU A 18 7.37 -7.99 -3.65
N SER A 19 7.64 -6.69 -3.52
CA SER A 19 7.08 -5.82 -2.48
C SER A 19 6.41 -4.60 -3.10
N VAL A 20 5.41 -4.06 -2.41
CA VAL A 20 4.57 -2.96 -2.92
C VAL A 20 4.43 -1.84 -1.91
N GLN A 21 4.19 -0.65 -2.43
CA GLN A 21 3.74 0.49 -1.65
C GLN A 21 2.55 1.18 -2.31
N PHE A 22 1.71 1.82 -1.50
CA PHE A 22 0.65 2.71 -1.96
C PHE A 22 0.20 3.64 -0.84
N ASP A 23 -0.45 4.73 -1.21
CA ASP A 23 -1.10 5.66 -0.29
C ASP A 23 -2.59 5.32 -0.12
N SER A 24 -3.13 5.63 1.05
CA SER A 24 -4.58 5.71 1.28
C SER A 24 -4.92 7.01 1.96
N GLU A 25 -6.08 7.58 1.65
CA GLU A 25 -6.55 8.82 2.26
C GLU A 25 -7.95 8.63 2.87
N ASN A 26 -8.18 9.26 4.02
CA ASN A 26 -9.51 9.36 4.62
C ASN A 26 -10.27 10.55 4.03
N THR A 27 -11.43 10.31 3.44
CA THR A 27 -12.22 11.35 2.75
C THR A 27 -13.19 12.12 3.66
N PHE A 28 -13.31 11.76 4.95
CA PHE A 28 -14.30 12.36 5.85
C PHE A 28 -13.71 13.39 6.83
N SER A 29 -12.42 13.31 7.16
CA SER A 29 -11.77 14.26 8.07
C SER A 29 -10.25 14.27 7.88
N GLY A 30 -9.66 15.45 7.69
CA GLY A 30 -8.21 15.66 7.70
C GLY A 30 -7.43 15.15 6.49
N ALA A 31 -7.99 14.27 5.64
CA ALA A 31 -7.33 13.70 4.45
C ALA A 31 -5.84 13.40 4.68
N ASP A 32 -5.52 12.80 5.83
CA ASP A 32 -4.16 12.44 6.18
C ASP A 32 -3.75 11.25 5.31
N PRO A 33 -2.77 11.41 4.41
CA PRO A 33 -2.27 10.31 3.62
C PRO A 33 -1.53 9.34 4.55
N VAL A 34 -1.81 8.05 4.35
CA VAL A 34 -1.07 6.95 4.99
C VAL A 34 -0.35 6.18 3.90
N ARG A 35 0.98 6.14 3.95
CA ARG A 35 1.80 5.29 3.10
C ARG A 35 1.83 3.89 3.68
N HIS A 36 1.35 2.92 2.92
CA HIS A 36 1.45 1.50 3.23
C HIS A 36 2.60 0.87 2.45
N VAL A 37 3.34 -0.01 3.11
CA VAL A 37 4.37 -0.86 2.49
C VAL A 37 4.11 -2.30 2.91
N PHE A 38 4.09 -3.21 1.93
CA PHE A 38 3.88 -4.63 2.15
C PHE A 38 5.06 -5.43 1.59
N ILE A 39 5.66 -6.25 2.45
CA ILE A 39 6.84 -7.04 2.15
C ILE A 39 6.56 -8.49 2.54
N PRO A 40 6.45 -9.43 1.59
CA PRO A 40 6.37 -10.84 1.91
C PRO A 40 7.72 -11.32 2.46
N VAL A 41 7.71 -11.96 3.63
CA VAL A 41 8.94 -12.45 4.28
C VAL A 41 8.96 -13.98 4.45
N SER A 42 7.85 -14.65 4.15
CA SER A 42 7.74 -16.11 4.05
C SER A 42 6.45 -16.47 3.31
N ARG A 43 6.17 -17.76 3.09
CA ARG A 43 4.93 -18.25 2.46
C ARG A 43 3.65 -17.80 3.18
N SER A 44 3.71 -17.51 4.47
CA SER A 44 2.53 -17.22 5.31
C SER A 44 2.58 -15.89 6.05
N HIS A 45 3.62 -15.07 5.83
CA HIS A 45 3.79 -13.81 6.56
C HIS A 45 4.12 -12.66 5.62
N ILE A 46 3.43 -11.54 5.84
CA ILE A 46 3.66 -10.25 5.20
C ILE A 46 3.92 -9.22 6.29
N VAL A 47 5.04 -8.53 6.19
CA VAL A 47 5.33 -7.36 7.03
C VAL A 47 4.61 -6.17 6.41
N ARG A 48 3.86 -5.44 7.26
CA ARG A 48 3.17 -4.21 6.88
C ARG A 48 3.74 -3.03 7.66
N PHE A 49 4.19 -2.01 6.94
CA PHE A 49 4.40 -0.68 7.51
C PHE A 49 3.23 0.22 7.13
N ALA A 50 2.82 1.08 8.07
CA ALA A 50 1.86 2.15 7.85
C ALA A 50 2.45 3.45 8.41
N LEU A 51 2.80 4.37 7.52
CA LEU A 51 3.40 5.65 7.85
C LEU A 51 2.34 6.73 7.69
N SER A 52 1.80 7.20 8.81
CA SER A 52 0.80 8.26 8.85
C SER A 52 1.47 9.62 8.94
N ILE A 53 1.11 10.53 8.05
CA ILE A 53 1.51 11.93 8.12
C ILE A 53 0.37 12.73 8.73
N HIS A 54 0.63 13.43 9.82
CA HIS A 54 -0.37 14.25 10.50
C HIS A 54 0.01 15.73 10.42
N GLN A 55 -0.86 16.54 9.81
CA GLN A 55 -0.73 17.99 9.78
C GLN A 55 -1.72 18.61 10.76
N SER A 56 -1.20 19.15 11.86
CA SER A 56 -2.03 19.80 12.89
C SER A 56 -2.35 21.24 12.48
N ALA A 57 -3.41 21.41 11.68
CA ALA A 57 -3.96 22.72 11.35
C ALA A 57 -5.47 22.64 11.09
N SER A 58 -6.17 23.75 11.28
CA SER A 58 -7.60 23.88 10.97
C SER A 58 -7.83 24.28 9.51
N GLY A 59 -8.90 23.76 8.91
CA GLY A 59 -9.34 24.07 7.55
C GLY A 59 -9.56 22.83 6.68
N THR A 60 -9.86 23.06 5.41
CA THR A 60 -9.83 22.06 4.34
C THR A 60 -8.39 21.57 4.09
N ARG A 61 -8.23 20.44 3.38
CA ARG A 61 -6.90 19.89 3.05
C ARG A 61 -6.00 20.91 2.34
N GLU A 62 -6.55 21.63 1.35
CA GLU A 62 -5.80 22.65 0.62
C GLU A 62 -5.38 23.83 1.53
N GLU A 63 -6.22 24.22 2.49
CA GLU A 63 -5.89 25.26 3.47
C GLU A 63 -4.84 24.78 4.49
N VAL A 64 -4.91 23.50 4.89
CA VAL A 64 -3.94 22.87 5.78
C VAL A 64 -2.58 22.76 5.09
N ASP A 65 -2.52 22.29 3.84
CA ASP A 65 -1.29 22.16 3.06
C ASP A 65 -0.61 23.52 2.80
N LYS A 66 -1.39 24.62 2.70
CA LYS A 66 -0.84 25.98 2.63
C LYS A 66 -0.25 26.48 3.95
N LYS A 67 -0.77 26.02 5.09
CA LYS A 67 -0.28 26.40 6.44
C LYS A 67 0.89 25.55 6.88
N VAL A 68 0.87 24.27 6.52
CA VAL A 68 1.86 23.27 6.88
C VAL A 68 2.20 22.52 5.60
N ASP A 69 3.35 22.85 5.01
CA ASP A 69 3.81 22.21 3.77
C ASP A 69 3.97 20.69 3.98
N PRO A 70 3.27 19.84 3.19
CA PRO A 70 3.39 18.39 3.30
C PRO A 70 4.69 17.85 2.67
N ALA A 71 5.42 18.63 1.86
CA ALA A 71 6.57 18.13 1.10
C ALA A 71 7.71 17.55 1.97
N PRO A 72 8.12 18.18 3.09
CA PRO A 72 9.16 17.62 3.95
C PRO A 72 8.78 16.27 4.58
N PHE A 73 7.49 16.09 4.93
CA PHE A 73 7.00 14.81 5.46
C PHE A 73 6.98 13.73 4.40
N LYS A 74 6.58 14.09 3.18
CA LYS A 74 6.61 13.17 2.03
C LYS A 74 8.05 12.71 1.73
N GLU A 75 9.00 13.64 1.71
CA GLU A 75 10.42 13.33 1.52
C GLU A 75 10.94 12.42 2.63
N LEU A 76 10.60 12.68 3.89
CA LEU A 76 10.97 11.82 5.01
C LEU A 76 10.40 10.40 4.85
N VAL A 77 9.12 10.28 4.47
CA VAL A 77 8.49 8.98 4.23
C VAL A 77 9.17 8.24 3.07
N ASP A 78 9.44 8.90 1.96
CA ASP A 78 10.12 8.30 0.81
C ASP A 78 11.54 7.85 1.20
N ASN A 79 12.26 8.63 2.02
CA ASN A 79 13.58 8.26 2.56
C ASN A 79 13.50 7.04 3.50
N ILE A 80 12.52 7.00 4.42
CA ILE A 80 12.29 5.84 5.29
C ILE A 80 12.06 4.59 4.45
N VAL A 81 11.13 4.64 3.47
CA VAL A 81 10.83 3.48 2.62
C VAL A 81 12.03 3.09 1.75
N GLY A 82 12.76 4.06 1.21
CA GLY A 82 13.97 3.81 0.43
C GLY A 82 15.11 3.18 1.23
N SER A 83 15.14 3.40 2.55
CA SER A 83 16.15 2.82 3.45
C SER A 83 15.83 1.42 3.97
N ILE A 84 14.62 0.89 3.70
CA ILE A 84 14.24 -0.45 4.14
C ILE A 84 15.14 -1.48 3.46
N GLN A 85 15.73 -2.35 4.26
CA GLN A 85 16.47 -3.53 3.82
C GLN A 85 15.82 -4.78 4.41
N VAL A 86 15.82 -5.87 3.65
CA VAL A 86 15.22 -7.14 4.03
C VAL A 86 16.25 -8.24 3.85
N THR A 87 16.53 -8.95 4.93
CA THR A 87 17.37 -10.15 4.91
C THR A 87 16.50 -11.34 5.29
N LEU A 88 16.25 -12.23 4.33
CA LEU A 88 15.49 -13.45 4.58
C LEU A 88 16.33 -14.44 5.39
N SER A 89 15.66 -15.25 6.21
CA SER A 89 16.30 -16.44 6.79
C SER A 89 16.67 -17.43 5.66
N PRO A 90 17.63 -18.36 5.89
CA PRO A 90 17.99 -19.36 4.88
C PRO A 90 16.79 -20.17 4.37
N GLU A 91 15.84 -20.49 5.25
CA GLU A 91 14.61 -21.22 4.92
C GLU A 91 13.69 -20.39 4.01
N ALA A 92 13.45 -19.13 4.36
CA ALA A 92 12.61 -18.23 3.57
C ALA A 92 13.26 -17.87 2.22
N GLN A 93 14.60 -17.79 2.18
CA GLN A 93 15.34 -17.58 0.94
C GLN A 93 15.19 -18.79 0.00
N ALA A 94 15.30 -20.01 0.52
CA ALA A 94 15.11 -21.23 -0.28
C ALA A 94 13.69 -21.31 -0.86
N ASP A 95 12.68 -20.97 -0.06
CA ASP A 95 11.29 -20.86 -0.53
C ASP A 95 11.14 -19.82 -1.64
N TRP A 96 11.75 -18.65 -1.47
CA TRP A 96 11.72 -17.58 -2.47
C TRP A 96 12.39 -17.99 -3.78
N ASP A 97 13.55 -18.65 -3.69
CA ASP A 97 14.30 -19.14 -4.85
C ASP A 97 13.51 -20.21 -5.62
N GLU A 98 12.81 -21.11 -4.92
CA GLU A 98 11.91 -22.09 -5.53
C GLU A 98 10.76 -21.41 -6.28
N ILE A 99 10.11 -20.43 -5.65
CA ILE A 99 9.01 -19.66 -6.26
C ILE A 99 9.49 -18.96 -7.52
N LYS A 100 10.65 -18.30 -7.45
CA LYS A 100 11.24 -17.56 -8.57
C LYS A 100 11.67 -18.48 -9.71
N LYS A 101 12.20 -19.66 -9.39
CA LYS A 101 12.53 -20.68 -10.39
C LYS A 101 11.29 -21.18 -11.15
N ASN A 102 10.20 -21.40 -10.43
CA ASN A 102 8.95 -21.89 -11.01
C ASN A 102 8.14 -20.77 -11.71
N ASN A 103 8.40 -19.50 -11.36
CA ASN A 103 7.67 -18.33 -11.87
C ASN A 103 8.67 -17.21 -12.23
N PRO A 104 9.51 -17.38 -13.26
CA PRO A 104 10.59 -16.43 -13.57
C PRO A 104 10.08 -15.05 -13.98
N ASP A 105 8.87 -14.98 -14.55
CA ASP A 105 8.23 -13.73 -15.00
C ASP A 105 7.34 -13.10 -13.91
N ALA A 106 7.32 -13.66 -12.69
CA ALA A 106 6.53 -13.12 -11.60
C ALA A 106 6.98 -11.70 -11.27
N LYS A 107 6.04 -10.76 -11.38
CA LYS A 107 6.25 -9.35 -11.03
C LYS A 107 5.03 -8.79 -10.33
N VAL A 108 5.26 -7.76 -9.53
CA VAL A 108 4.19 -6.91 -9.02
C VAL A 108 3.49 -6.23 -10.21
N SER A 109 2.17 -6.10 -10.15
CA SER A 109 1.41 -5.33 -11.15
C SER A 109 1.94 -3.90 -11.26
N GLU A 110 2.16 -3.41 -12.47
CA GLU A 110 2.65 -2.04 -12.70
C GLU A 110 1.62 -0.98 -12.32
N THR A 111 0.34 -1.35 -12.37
CA THR A 111 -0.77 -0.47 -12.01
C THR A 111 -1.77 -1.20 -11.12
N CYS A 112 -2.38 -0.46 -10.21
CA CYS A 112 -3.52 -0.93 -9.42
C CYS A 112 -4.45 0.27 -9.25
N ALA A 113 -5.65 0.18 -9.83
CA ALA A 113 -6.60 1.28 -9.77
C ALA A 113 -7.12 1.45 -8.33
N PRO A 114 -7.38 2.68 -7.87
CA PRO A 114 -8.01 2.91 -6.58
C PRO A 114 -9.35 2.17 -6.50
N LEU A 115 -9.54 1.41 -5.44
CA LEU A 115 -10.77 0.70 -5.17
C LEU A 115 -11.76 1.66 -4.51
N LYS A 116 -13.01 1.66 -4.99
CA LYS A 116 -14.11 2.32 -4.27
C LYS A 116 -14.50 1.41 -3.11
N TRP A 117 -14.29 1.89 -1.88
CA TRP A 117 -14.65 1.16 -0.68
C TRP A 117 -16.05 1.58 -0.16
N PRO A 118 -16.93 0.64 0.23
CA PRO A 118 -16.71 -0.81 0.27
C PRO A 118 -16.63 -1.43 -1.12
N ALA A 119 -15.65 -2.31 -1.32
CA ALA A 119 -15.52 -3.11 -2.53
C ALA A 119 -16.15 -4.47 -2.29
N ASP A 120 -17.05 -4.89 -3.18
CA ASP A 120 -17.52 -6.25 -3.18
C ASP A 120 -16.44 -7.14 -3.80
N VAL A 121 -16.28 -8.35 -3.29
CA VAL A 121 -15.38 -9.35 -3.89
C VAL A 121 -16.14 -10.62 -4.21
N ASP A 122 -15.63 -11.38 -5.18
CA ASP A 122 -16.09 -12.74 -5.41
C ASP A 122 -15.81 -13.64 -4.20
N LYS A 123 -16.31 -14.88 -4.28
CA LYS A 123 -16.22 -15.84 -3.18
C LYS A 123 -14.78 -16.10 -2.73
N ASP A 124 -13.83 -15.94 -3.64
CA ASP A 124 -12.42 -16.22 -3.41
C ASP A 124 -11.64 -14.96 -2.96
N GLY A 125 -12.29 -13.79 -2.96
CA GLY A 125 -11.67 -12.52 -2.56
C GLY A 125 -10.71 -11.94 -3.60
N LEU A 126 -10.67 -12.51 -4.81
CA LEU A 126 -9.67 -12.20 -5.83
C LEU A 126 -10.19 -11.23 -6.89
N THR A 127 -11.49 -11.31 -7.20
CA THR A 127 -12.11 -10.43 -8.18
C THR A 127 -12.93 -9.36 -7.48
N ILE A 128 -12.62 -8.09 -7.73
CA ILE A 128 -13.44 -6.96 -7.30
C ILE A 128 -14.71 -6.94 -8.15
N LEU A 129 -15.86 -6.90 -7.49
CA LEU A 129 -17.17 -6.85 -8.09
C LEU A 129 -17.73 -5.43 -8.02
N GLU A 130 -18.51 -5.06 -9.03
CA GLU A 130 -19.30 -3.82 -8.98
C GLU A 130 -20.26 -3.88 -7.80
N TYR A 131 -20.42 -2.74 -7.12
CA TYR A 131 -21.29 -2.62 -5.95
C TYR A 131 -22.75 -2.96 -6.32
N ASP A 132 -23.31 -3.99 -5.68
CA ASP A 132 -24.73 -4.34 -5.82
C ASP A 132 -25.47 -4.15 -4.49
N PRO A 133 -26.33 -3.11 -4.37
CA PRO A 133 -27.08 -2.85 -3.15
C PRO A 133 -28.00 -4.01 -2.74
N LYS A 134 -28.34 -4.93 -3.65
CA LYS A 134 -29.18 -6.10 -3.34
C LYS A 134 -28.45 -7.21 -2.59
N ARG A 135 -27.12 -7.20 -2.55
CA ARG A 135 -26.33 -8.21 -1.81
C ARG A 135 -26.39 -8.06 -0.30
N TYR A 136 -26.79 -6.89 0.17
CA TYR A 136 -26.83 -6.52 1.58
C TYR A 136 -28.26 -6.21 2.06
N ALA A 137 -29.27 -6.56 1.25
CA ALA A 137 -30.69 -6.39 1.55
C ALA A 137 -31.29 -7.62 2.22
#